data_AF-A0A1H3YB56-F1
#
_entry.id   AF-A0A1H3YB56-F1
#
_cell.length_a   1.000
_cell.length_b   1.000
_cell.length_c   1.000
_cell.angle_alpha   90.00
_cell.angle_beta   90.00
_cell.angle_gamma   90.00
#
_symmetry.space_group_name_H-M   'P 1'
#
loop_
_entity.id
_entity.type
_entity.pdbx_description
1 polymer ?
#
loop_
_entity_poly.entity_id
_entity_poly.type
_entity_poly.pdbx_seq_one_letter_code
_entity_poly.pdbx_strand_id
1 'polypeptide(L)'
;MVDIDKQCSHYIVQCIALFILLNFLASVAMHYHYVGNIVVPVLVSSLFVLVLEVTAALVWRWVAKKHSDMLPSFFTAVSGFRFLGALMVMAIWYLASGRQEMMTFIVVFLLFYMVSLIHHSIFFSRIANRL
;
A
#
# COMPACT_ATOMS: atom_id res chain seq x y z
N MET A 1 -14.05 -5.44 25.17
CA MET A 1 -12.81 -5.99 24.59
C MET A 1 -12.86 -5.73 23.10
N VAL A 2 -11.85 -5.05 22.54
CA VAL A 2 -11.80 -4.77 21.10
C VAL A 2 -11.58 -6.09 20.37
N ASP A 3 -12.50 -6.42 19.46
CA ASP A 3 -12.37 -7.62 18.63
C ASP A 3 -11.36 -7.35 17.50
N ILE A 4 -10.11 -7.70 17.78
CA ILE A 4 -8.95 -7.49 16.90
C ILE A 4 -9.17 -8.18 15.54
N ASP A 5 -9.86 -9.33 15.53
CA ASP A 5 -10.12 -10.08 14.30
C ASP A 5 -11.11 -9.35 13.40
N LYS A 6 -12.16 -8.78 13.98
CA LYS A 6 -13.15 -7.99 13.22
C LYS A 6 -12.55 -6.71 12.64
N GLN A 7 -11.66 -6.04 13.37
CA GLN A 7 -10.98 -4.84 12.86
C GLN A 7 -9.96 -5.16 11.77
N CYS A 8 -9.20 -6.25 11.90
CA CYS A 8 -8.28 -6.72 10.87
C CYS A 8 -9.05 -7.06 9.57
N SER A 9 -10.19 -7.75 9.68
CA SER A 9 -11.03 -8.07 8.52
C SER A 9 -11.58 -6.82 7.84
N HIS A 10 -12.09 -5.85 8.58
CA HIS A 10 -12.58 -4.60 8.00
C HIS A 10 -11.46 -3.79 7.33
N TYR A 11 -10.25 -3.79 7.89
CA TYR A 11 -9.10 -3.14 7.29
C TYR A 11 -8.72 -3.75 5.95
N ILE A 12 -8.62 -5.09 5.88
CA ILE A 12 -8.30 -5.81 4.65
C ILE A 12 -9.37 -5.55 3.59
N VAL A 13 -10.66 -5.57 3.96
CA VAL A 13 -11.76 -5.24 3.05
C VAL A 13 -11.66 -3.82 2.53
N GLN A 14 -11.32 -2.84 3.38
CA GLN A 14 -11.12 -1.45 2.96
C GLN A 14 -9.90 -1.28 2.05
N CYS A 15 -8.78 -1.96 2.33
CA CYS A 15 -7.62 -1.99 1.43
C CYS A 15 -8.00 -2.56 0.06
N ILE A 16 -8.72 -3.67 0.02
CA ILE A 16 -9.18 -4.30 -1.23
C ILE A 16 -10.15 -3.36 -1.98
N ALA A 17 -11.08 -2.71 -1.28
CA ALA A 17 -12.00 -1.76 -1.89
C ALA A 17 -11.28 -0.54 -2.48
N LEU A 18 -10.33 0.07 -1.74
CA LEU A 18 -9.49 1.17 -2.24
C LEU A 18 -8.66 0.73 -3.43
N PHE A 19 -8.13 -0.48 -3.39
CA PHE A 19 -7.36 -1.06 -4.47
C PHE A 19 -8.17 -1.24 -5.76
N ILE A 20 -9.39 -1.80 -5.65
CA ILE A 20 -10.32 -1.94 -6.76
C ILE A 20 -10.67 -0.57 -7.34
N LEU A 21 -10.94 0.41 -6.47
CA LEU A 21 -11.25 1.79 -6.88
C LEU A 21 -10.09 2.44 -7.65
N LEU A 22 -8.85 2.33 -7.16
CA LEU A 22 -7.68 2.90 -7.83
C LEU A 22 -7.42 2.25 -9.20
N ASN A 23 -7.54 0.93 -9.30
CA ASN A 23 -7.42 0.22 -10.58
C ASN A 23 -8.54 0.58 -11.55
N PHE A 24 -9.77 0.77 -11.04
CA PHE A 24 -10.90 1.23 -11.84
C PHE A 24 -10.67 2.64 -12.38
N LEU A 25 -10.23 3.58 -11.53
CA LEU A 25 -9.90 4.95 -11.95
C LEU A 25 -8.77 4.99 -12.98
N ALA A 26 -7.73 4.19 -12.81
CA ALA A 26 -6.66 4.06 -13.79
C ALA A 26 -7.17 3.52 -15.14
N SER A 27 -8.07 2.54 -15.12
CA SER A 27 -8.70 1.98 -16.31
C SER A 27 -9.57 2.99 -17.05
N VAL A 28 -10.34 3.78 -16.31
CA VAL A 28 -11.14 4.89 -16.84
C VAL A 28 -10.25 5.96 -17.47
N ALA A 29 -9.15 6.34 -16.80
CA ALA A 29 -8.22 7.35 -17.32
C ALA A 29 -7.56 6.92 -18.64
N MET A 30 -7.22 5.63 -18.77
CA MET A 30 -6.73 5.05 -20.02
C MET A 30 -7.81 5.03 -21.11
N HIS A 31 -9.05 4.69 -20.77
CA HIS A 31 -10.16 4.62 -21.73
C HIS A 31 -10.47 5.98 -22.37
N TYR A 32 -10.41 7.07 -21.61
CA TYR A 32 -10.63 8.43 -22.10
C TYR A 32 -9.37 9.09 -22.70
N HIS A 33 -8.28 8.33 -22.91
CA HIS A 33 -7.00 8.82 -23.43
C HIS A 33 -6.39 10.00 -22.66
N TYR A 34 -6.73 10.18 -21.38
CA TYR A 34 -6.11 11.20 -20.51
C TYR A 34 -4.65 10.86 -20.20
N VAL A 35 -4.29 9.58 -20.26
CA VAL A 35 -2.95 9.07 -19.99
C VAL A 35 -2.62 8.01 -21.04
N GLY A 36 -1.34 7.85 -21.39
CA GLY A 36 -0.87 6.80 -22.29
C GLY A 36 -1.08 5.38 -21.72
N ASN A 37 -0.46 4.38 -22.34
CA ASN A 37 -0.55 3.00 -21.84
C ASN A 37 0.24 2.85 -20.52
N ILE A 38 -0.47 2.91 -19.40
CA ILE A 38 0.08 2.81 -18.04
C ILE A 38 -0.24 1.46 -17.37
N VAL A 39 -0.64 0.44 -18.14
CA VAL A 39 -1.07 -0.86 -17.60
C VAL A 39 0.03 -1.49 -16.74
N VAL A 40 1.27 -1.51 -17.21
CA VAL A 40 2.37 -2.14 -16.46
C VAL A 40 2.73 -1.36 -15.18
N PRO A 41 2.89 -0.03 -15.20
CA PRO A 41 3.02 0.77 -13.98
C PRO A 41 1.90 0.55 -12.97
N VAL A 42 0.65 0.49 -13.43
CA VAL A 42 -0.52 0.26 -12.57
C VAL A 42 -0.44 -1.12 -11.93
N LEU A 43 -0.15 -2.18 -12.70
CA LEU A 43 -0.03 -3.55 -12.19
C LEU A 43 1.07 -3.69 -11.15
N VAL A 44 2.26 -3.15 -11.42
CA VAL A 44 3.41 -3.25 -10.50
C VAL A 44 3.14 -2.47 -9.21
N SER A 45 2.64 -1.24 -9.32
CA SER A 45 2.30 -0.40 -8.15
C SER A 45 1.20 -1.07 -7.31
N SER A 46 0.21 -1.63 -8.00
CA SER A 46 -0.89 -2.36 -7.41
C SER A 46 -0.41 -3.57 -6.59
N LEU A 47 0.37 -4.46 -7.22
CA LEU A 47 0.89 -5.66 -6.57
C LEU A 47 1.75 -5.29 -5.34
N PHE A 48 2.61 -4.29 -5.49
CA PHE A 48 3.47 -3.84 -4.40
C PHE A 48 2.66 -3.36 -3.19
N VAL A 49 1.69 -2.48 -3.41
CA VAL A 49 0.84 -1.94 -2.33
C VAL A 49 0.02 -3.04 -1.66
N LEU A 50 -0.61 -3.93 -2.44
CA LEU A 50 -1.41 -5.03 -1.89
C LEU A 50 -0.57 -5.96 -1.02
N VAL A 51 0.59 -6.39 -1.52
CA VAL A 51 1.46 -7.32 -0.79
C VAL A 51 1.94 -6.67 0.51
N LEU A 52 2.36 -5.40 0.47
CA LEU A 52 2.79 -4.69 1.67
C LEU A 52 1.65 -4.50 2.68
N GLU A 53 0.46 -4.06 2.25
CA GLU A 53 -0.66 -3.83 3.17
C GLU A 53 -1.15 -5.13 3.80
N VAL A 54 -1.30 -6.20 3.00
CA VAL A 54 -1.78 -7.49 3.50
C VAL A 54 -0.75 -8.10 4.45
N THR A 55 0.54 -8.07 4.11
CA THR A 55 1.59 -8.59 5.01
C THR A 55 1.66 -7.78 6.29
N ALA A 56 1.60 -6.44 6.22
CA ALA A 56 1.57 -5.58 7.40
C ALA A 56 0.35 -5.86 8.29
N ALA A 57 -0.85 -6.04 7.71
CA ALA A 57 -2.06 -6.35 8.46
C ALA A 57 -1.99 -7.72 9.16
N LEU A 58 -1.45 -8.73 8.47
CA LEU A 58 -1.29 -10.08 9.03
C LEU A 58 -0.26 -10.11 10.16
N VAL A 59 0.90 -9.46 9.97
CA VAL A 59 1.92 -9.40 11.01
C VAL A 59 1.42 -8.55 12.19
N TRP A 60 0.70 -7.45 11.95
CA TRP A 60 0.06 -6.68 13.02
C TRP A 60 -0.89 -7.54 13.85
N ARG A 61 -1.77 -8.32 13.20
CA ARG A 61 -2.69 -9.24 13.89
C ARG A 61 -1.93 -10.26 14.74
N TRP A 62 -0.82 -10.78 14.24
CA TRP A 62 0.01 -11.74 14.97
C TRP A 62 0.71 -11.10 16.18
N VAL A 63 1.35 -9.94 15.99
CA VAL A 63 2.02 -9.19 17.07
C VAL A 63 1.02 -8.76 18.14
N ALA A 64 -0.13 -8.21 17.75
CA ALA A 64 -1.17 -7.78 18.70
C ALA A 64 -1.73 -8.93 19.56
N LYS A 65 -1.74 -10.17 19.03
CA LYS A 65 -2.24 -11.35 19.76
C LYS A 65 -1.18 -12.03 20.64
N LYS A 66 0.09 -12.03 20.24
CA LYS A 66 1.16 -12.77 20.95
C LYS A 66 2.13 -11.89 21.72
N HIS A 67 2.37 -10.66 21.27
CA HIS A 67 3.43 -9.78 21.75
C HIS A 67 3.01 -8.30 21.64
N SER A 68 1.98 -7.90 22.39
CA SER A 68 1.47 -6.51 22.43
C SER A 68 2.56 -5.47 22.68
N ASP A 69 3.59 -5.86 23.42
CA ASP A 69 4.66 -4.98 23.89
C ASP A 69 5.60 -4.56 22.73
N MET A 70 5.57 -5.30 21.61
CA MET A 70 6.36 -5.04 20.41
C MET A 70 5.62 -4.20 19.34
N LEU A 71 4.37 -3.79 19.59
CA LEU A 71 3.59 -2.95 18.68
C LEU A 71 4.34 -1.69 18.20
N PRO A 72 5.01 -0.91 19.07
CA PRO A 72 5.71 0.30 18.64
C PRO A 72 6.89 0.01 17.69
N SER A 73 7.73 -0.96 18.01
CA SER A 73 8.87 -1.35 17.17
C SER A 73 8.42 -1.92 15.83
N PHE A 74 7.30 -2.65 15.81
CA PHE A 74 6.69 -3.15 14.58
C PHE A 74 6.25 -2.01 13.65
N PHE A 75 5.63 -0.93 14.16
CA PHE A 75 5.24 0.20 13.31
C PHE A 75 6.41 0.94 12.70
N THR A 76 7.49 1.14 13.47
CA THR A 76 8.72 1.74 12.94
C THR A 76 9.35 0.84 11.86
N ALA A 77 9.39 -0.46 12.09
CA ALA A 77 9.96 -1.42 11.13
C ALA A 77 9.15 -1.51 9.83
N VAL A 78 7.81 -1.57 9.91
CA VAL A 78 6.93 -1.60 8.72
C VAL A 78 7.07 -0.33 7.90
N SER A 79 7.14 0.84 8.55
CA SER A 79 7.31 2.12 7.86
C SER A 79 8.65 2.16 7.10
N GLY A 80 9.75 1.76 7.74
CA GLY A 80 11.06 1.69 7.11
C GLY A 80 11.11 0.69 5.95
N PHE A 81 10.54 -0.51 6.16
CA PHE A 81 10.51 -1.55 5.13
C PHE A 81 9.69 -1.13 3.90
N ARG A 82 8.55 -0.44 4.10
CA ARG A 82 7.73 0.09 3.02
C ARG A 82 8.50 1.11 2.18
N PHE A 83 9.22 2.03 2.82
CA PHE A 83 10.03 3.02 2.10
C PHE A 83 11.18 2.38 1.32
N LEU A 84 11.93 1.46 1.93
CA LEU A 84 13.02 0.74 1.26
C LEU A 84 12.50 -0.14 0.11
N GLY A 85 11.37 -0.82 0.32
CA GLY A 85 10.70 -1.59 -0.72
C GLY A 85 10.28 -0.72 -1.91
N ALA A 86 9.77 0.48 -1.65
CA ALA A 86 9.40 1.43 -2.69
C ALA A 86 10.62 1.87 -3.52
N LEU A 87 11.71 2.23 -2.84
CA LEU A 87 12.98 2.56 -3.50
C LEU A 87 13.52 1.39 -4.34
N MET A 88 13.45 0.17 -3.82
CA MET A 88 13.89 -1.02 -4.52
C MET A 88 13.08 -1.26 -5.80
N VAL A 89 11.75 -1.17 -5.73
CA VAL A 89 10.87 -1.31 -6.89
C VAL A 89 11.16 -0.22 -7.94
N MET A 90 11.34 1.02 -7.50
CA MET A 90 11.71 2.13 -8.38
C MET A 90 13.07 1.90 -9.06
N ALA A 91 14.06 1.40 -8.32
CA ALA A 91 15.38 1.08 -8.86
C ALA A 91 15.33 -0.05 -9.90
N ILE A 92 14.60 -1.14 -9.60
CA ILE A 92 14.40 -2.26 -10.53
C ILE A 92 13.71 -1.78 -11.80
N TRP A 93 12.65 -0.97 -11.66
CA TRP A 93 11.93 -0.43 -12.81
C TRP A 93 12.79 0.47 -13.69
N TYR A 94 13.61 1.32 -13.07
CA TYR A 94 14.56 2.19 -13.76
C TYR A 94 15.58 1.40 -14.56
N LEU A 95 16.17 0.35 -13.96
CA LEU A 95 17.14 -0.52 -14.64
C LEU A 95 16.51 -1.29 -15.81
N ALA A 96 15.24 -1.68 -15.70
CA ALA A 96 14.53 -2.44 -16.73
C ALA A 96 14.02 -1.57 -17.91
N SER A 97 13.51 -0.36 -17.62
CA SER A 97 12.73 0.44 -18.58
C SER A 97 13.46 1.69 -19.09
N GLY A 98 14.57 2.07 -18.45
CA GLY A 98 15.31 3.28 -18.78
C GLY A 98 14.61 4.58 -18.35
N ARG A 99 15.16 5.73 -18.80
CA ARG A 99 14.75 7.07 -18.33
C ARG A 99 13.39 7.55 -18.84
N GLN A 100 12.97 7.15 -20.04
CA GLN A 100 11.81 7.76 -20.71
C GLN A 100 10.47 7.36 -20.07
N GLU A 101 10.33 6.12 -19.61
CA GLU A 101 9.12 5.62 -18.94
C GLU A 101 9.13 5.81 -17.41
N MET A 102 10.24 6.32 -16.87
CA MET A 102 10.43 6.46 -15.42
C MET A 102 9.48 7.48 -14.80
N MET A 103 9.25 8.62 -15.45
CA MET A 103 8.40 9.67 -14.89
C MET A 103 6.94 9.23 -14.77
N THR A 104 6.43 8.57 -15.82
CA THR A 104 5.08 7.99 -15.81
C THR A 104 4.93 6.96 -14.70
N PHE A 105 5.92 6.06 -14.57
CA PHE A 105 5.92 5.07 -13.50
C PHE A 105 5.92 5.71 -12.11
N ILE A 106 6.80 6.70 -11.89
CA ILE A 106 6.90 7.39 -10.59
C ILE A 106 5.58 8.03 -10.21
N VAL A 107 4.93 8.75 -11.13
CA VAL A 107 3.66 9.42 -10.83
C VAL A 107 2.57 8.41 -10.46
N VAL A 108 2.42 7.34 -11.24
CA VAL A 108 1.43 6.29 -10.96
C VAL A 108 1.73 5.60 -9.63
N PHE A 109 2.99 5.21 -9.42
CA PHE A 109 3.43 4.53 -8.21
C PHE A 109 3.24 5.41 -6.97
N LEU A 110 3.57 6.70 -7.07
CA LEU A 110 3.44 7.65 -5.98
C LEU A 110 1.97 7.88 -5.61
N LEU A 111 1.05 7.94 -6.57
CA LEU A 111 -0.38 8.04 -6.29
C LEU A 111 -0.90 6.82 -5.52
N PHE A 112 -0.57 5.62 -5.98
CA PHE A 112 -0.94 4.38 -5.29
C PHE A 112 -0.32 4.30 -3.88
N TYR A 113 0.95 4.68 -3.76
CA TYR A 113 1.68 4.72 -2.51
C TYR A 113 1.07 5.70 -1.50
N MET A 114 0.75 6.93 -1.93
CA MET A 114 0.19 7.97 -1.05
C MET A 114 -1.19 7.59 -0.54
N VAL A 115 -2.06 7.03 -1.38
CA VAL A 115 -3.41 6.59 -0.96
C VAL A 115 -3.31 5.44 0.05
N SER A 116 -2.41 4.48 -0.18
CA SER A 116 -2.09 3.42 0.79
C SER A 116 -1.58 3.99 2.11
N LEU A 117 -0.64 4.94 2.05
CA LEU A 117 -0.06 5.55 3.25
C LEU A 117 -1.11 6.29 4.08
N ILE A 118 -1.99 7.07 3.45
CA ILE A 118 -3.11 7.75 4.11
C ILE A 118 -4.05 6.73 4.77
N HIS A 119 -4.42 5.66 4.06
CA HIS A 119 -5.30 4.61 4.61
C HIS A 119 -4.68 3.94 5.84
N HIS A 120 -3.40 3.57 5.75
CA HIS A 120 -2.64 2.97 6.84
C HIS A 120 -2.54 3.92 8.05
N SER A 121 -2.21 5.20 7.83
CA SER A 121 -2.13 6.21 8.90
C SER A 121 -3.48 6.46 9.57
N ILE A 122 -4.58 6.52 8.81
CA ILE A 122 -5.93 6.69 9.36
C ILE A 122 -6.32 5.48 10.21
N PHE A 123 -6.03 4.27 9.74
CA PHE A 123 -6.33 3.05 10.49
C PHE A 123 -5.55 2.99 11.81
N PHE A 124 -4.24 3.26 11.74
CA PHE A 124 -3.38 3.22 12.93
C PHE A 124 -3.72 4.30 13.95
N SER A 125 -3.98 5.53 13.50
CA SER A 125 -4.40 6.60 14.40
C SER A 125 -5.73 6.29 15.10
N ARG A 126 -6.68 5.65 14.42
CA ARG A 126 -7.95 5.22 15.04
C ARG A 126 -7.77 4.08 16.04
N ILE A 127 -6.85 3.16 15.80
CA ILE A 127 -6.52 2.08 16.75
C ILE A 127 -5.79 2.64 17.96
N ALA A 128 -4.79 3.49 17.75
CA ALA A 128 -4.05 4.14 18.83
C ALA A 128 -4.95 5.01 19.72
N ASN A 129 -5.96 5.67 19.16
CA ASN A 129 -6.96 6.43 19.94
C ASN A 129 -8.03 5.56 20.62
N ARG A 130 -8.10 4.25 20.35
CA ARG A 130 -9.08 3.33 20.96
C ARG A 130 -8.47 2.33 21.95
N LEU A 131 -7.15 2.27 22.04
CA LEU A 131 -6.40 1.60 23.10
C LEU A 131 -6.19 2.54 24.28
#